data_AF-A0A7Y5VE99-F1
#
_entry.id   AF-A0A7Y5VE99-F1
#
_cell.length_a   1.000
_cell.length_b   1.000
_cell.length_c   1.000
_cell.angle_alpha   90.00
_cell.angle_beta   90.00
_cell.angle_gamma   90.00
#
_symmetry.space_group_name_H-M   'P 1'
#
loop_
_entity.id
_entity.type
_entity.pdbx_description
1 polymer ?
#
loop_
_entity_poly.entity_id
_entity_poly.type
_entity_poly.pdbx_seq_one_letter_code
_entity_poly.pdbx_strand_id
1 'polypeptide(L)'
;MMKRFLILLALGCSLQLSAQILPPDFLCVTNDTLVWTAPNNTCGAFNAYLIFASQQPGGPYNILVSINNASQTSYYHAGAAGDTWYYYLLSDYNCPGQPALSSDTLDNRIPDPGPIRYVSVVNGDEVEIRWDLSPSPEVYAYVISRNTAAGTTIIDTVFGGANVYVDVNAAPDEGPETYFVTALDRCGNKSLVTSPHTTLFVEAGAIDPCTQSLTLDWNAYQNWAGGVDRYEILVGQDGQAPVVWDTVPGSSLTYVFDQADDGVDYCFVVRGVEAGSGISAVSNTVCQTATVVQPLRQLVLLNATVNAAGGADVRWLWGPDNAQLTDASLQRASNTVDFNDIAPLPTAIPLAADNNALDNTAPVADRQLFFRIQTTDACGETINSNVVGLVYLSGQALDGNKNQLLWTPFSHSLADSIRYELYRQSVGAPVRLTDSGVLTYEDLIDISQPDQTQACYYVEAVAQLQLSDGTNRTVVSRSNVVCLEQAAKLFVPNAFSPDGINRIFRPLYQFGSPQSYQMVIYDRWGGQIFESNAIENGWDGAKEGRPLPQGVYLYHIKLVQSGGQVIEKKGSVLLVR
;
A
#
# COMPACT_ATOMS: atom_id res chain seq x y z
N MET A 1 -68.75 -9.04 12.68
CA MET A 1 -69.54 -9.88 11.74
C MET A 1 -68.89 -11.26 11.71
N MET A 2 -69.52 -12.23 12.39
CA MET A 2 -69.15 -13.65 12.36
C MET A 2 -69.34 -14.21 10.96
N LYS A 3 -68.36 -14.95 10.44
CA LYS A 3 -68.62 -16.03 9.46
C LYS A 3 -67.87 -17.27 9.91
N ARG A 4 -68.64 -18.17 10.52
CA ARG A 4 -68.28 -19.55 10.85
C ARG A 4 -67.97 -20.28 9.53
N PHE A 5 -66.75 -20.74 9.35
CA PHE A 5 -66.43 -21.70 8.29
C PHE A 5 -66.76 -23.09 8.81
N LEU A 6 -67.75 -23.70 8.18
CA LEU A 6 -68.25 -25.04 8.45
C LEU A 6 -67.19 -26.04 7.97
N ILE A 7 -66.61 -26.80 8.90
CA ILE A 7 -65.76 -27.96 8.61
C ILE A 7 -66.67 -29.03 8.02
N LEU A 8 -66.60 -29.24 6.71
CA LEU A 8 -67.23 -30.37 6.03
C LEU A 8 -66.26 -31.54 6.13
N LEU A 9 -66.59 -32.49 7.00
CA LEU A 9 -65.91 -33.78 7.14
C LEU A 9 -66.16 -34.57 5.84
N ALA A 10 -65.22 -34.54 4.90
CA ALA A 10 -65.25 -35.42 3.73
C ALA A 10 -64.94 -36.85 4.21
N LEU A 11 -65.99 -37.64 4.39
CA LEU A 11 -65.90 -39.09 4.54
C LEU A 11 -65.02 -39.63 3.40
N GLY A 12 -63.90 -40.26 3.78
CA GLY A 12 -63.06 -41.00 2.87
C GLY A 12 -63.87 -42.07 2.16
N CYS A 13 -64.17 -41.82 0.88
CA CYS A 13 -64.45 -42.89 -0.05
C CYS A 13 -63.08 -43.50 -0.39
N SER A 14 -62.67 -44.48 0.41
CA SER A 14 -61.62 -45.41 0.07
C SER A 14 -62.04 -46.13 -1.21
N LEU A 15 -61.59 -45.62 -2.36
CA LEU A 15 -61.55 -46.41 -3.58
C LEU A 15 -60.78 -47.69 -3.25
N GLN A 16 -61.46 -48.82 -3.39
CA GLN A 16 -60.89 -50.13 -3.23
C GLN A 16 -59.68 -50.22 -4.17
N LEU A 17 -58.48 -50.29 -3.60
CA LEU A 17 -57.31 -50.80 -4.30
C LEU A 17 -57.67 -52.19 -4.83
N SER A 18 -57.73 -52.36 -6.15
CA SER A 18 -57.74 -53.70 -6.73
C SER A 18 -56.54 -54.47 -6.19
N ALA A 19 -56.78 -55.68 -5.68
CA ALA A 19 -55.74 -56.54 -5.13
C ALA A 19 -54.87 -57.12 -6.26
N GLN A 20 -53.83 -56.41 -6.70
CA GLN A 20 -52.96 -56.85 -7.79
C GLN A 20 -52.05 -58.01 -7.35
N ILE A 21 -51.66 -58.87 -8.29
CA ILE A 21 -50.65 -59.91 -8.04
C ILE A 21 -49.28 -59.26 -8.19
N LEU A 22 -48.53 -59.18 -7.10
CA LEU A 22 -47.18 -58.62 -7.05
C LEU A 22 -46.19 -59.58 -7.74
N PRO A 23 -45.23 -59.05 -8.53
CA PRO A 23 -44.18 -59.87 -9.10
C PRO A 23 -43.12 -60.17 -8.05
N PRO A 24 -42.25 -61.18 -8.27
CA PRO A 24 -41.05 -61.33 -7.48
C PRO A 24 -40.19 -60.06 -7.54
N ASP A 25 -39.56 -59.68 -6.43
CA ASP A 25 -38.56 -58.62 -6.42
C ASP A 25 -37.30 -59.17 -7.09
N PHE A 26 -37.13 -58.87 -8.38
CA PHE A 26 -36.05 -59.39 -9.20
C PHE A 26 -34.78 -58.60 -8.89
N LEU A 27 -33.83 -59.26 -8.23
CA LEU A 27 -32.72 -58.57 -7.56
C LEU A 27 -31.56 -58.28 -8.52
N CYS A 28 -31.20 -59.26 -9.34
CA CYS A 28 -29.98 -59.26 -10.15
C CYS A 28 -29.86 -60.56 -10.96
N VAL A 29 -28.91 -60.56 -11.89
CA VAL A 29 -28.44 -61.75 -12.61
C VAL A 29 -26.94 -61.91 -12.36
N THR A 30 -26.51 -63.08 -11.89
CA THR A 30 -25.09 -63.37 -11.68
C THR A 30 -24.73 -64.72 -12.28
N ASN A 31 -23.72 -64.75 -13.16
CA ASN A 31 -23.32 -65.95 -13.89
C ASN A 31 -24.53 -66.69 -14.53
N ASP A 32 -25.33 -65.93 -15.29
CA ASP A 32 -26.60 -66.35 -15.91
C ASP A 32 -27.64 -66.98 -14.94
N THR A 33 -27.46 -66.76 -13.63
CA THR A 33 -28.40 -67.14 -12.58
C THR A 33 -29.22 -65.93 -12.18
N LEU A 34 -30.51 -65.97 -12.50
CA LEU A 34 -31.50 -65.00 -12.07
C LEU A 34 -31.78 -65.22 -10.59
N VAL A 35 -31.79 -64.16 -9.79
CA VAL A 35 -32.06 -64.21 -8.34
C VAL A 35 -33.17 -63.23 -7.99
N TRP A 36 -34.15 -63.67 -7.22
CA TRP A 36 -35.28 -62.84 -6.78
C TRP A 36 -35.67 -63.13 -5.33
N THR A 37 -36.51 -62.30 -4.72
CA THR A 37 -37.23 -62.67 -3.48
C THR A 37 -38.70 -62.94 -3.76
N ALA A 38 -39.27 -63.87 -3.00
CA ALA A 38 -40.66 -64.25 -3.15
C ALA A 38 -41.59 -63.07 -2.78
N PRO A 39 -42.59 -62.74 -3.62
CA PRO A 39 -43.53 -61.68 -3.31
C PRO A 39 -44.52 -62.10 -2.23
N ASN A 40 -45.03 -61.12 -1.49
CA ASN A 40 -46.08 -61.36 -0.51
C ASN A 40 -47.47 -61.24 -1.15
N ASN A 41 -47.88 -62.29 -1.88
CA ASN A 41 -49.22 -62.40 -2.45
C ASN A 41 -50.13 -63.19 -1.50
N THR A 42 -51.27 -62.61 -1.11
CA THR A 42 -52.23 -63.21 -0.16
C THR A 42 -53.48 -63.78 -0.83
N CYS A 43 -53.58 -63.70 -2.16
CA CYS A 43 -54.71 -64.21 -2.92
C CYS A 43 -54.39 -65.57 -3.56
N GLY A 44 -55.37 -66.49 -3.58
CA GLY A 44 -55.28 -67.72 -4.36
C GLY A 44 -54.19 -68.72 -3.95
N ALA A 45 -54.10 -69.82 -4.67
CA ALA A 45 -52.96 -70.73 -4.61
C ALA A 45 -51.87 -70.25 -5.58
N PHE A 46 -50.60 -70.36 -5.18
CA PHE A 46 -49.46 -70.17 -6.07
C PHE A 46 -49.45 -71.24 -7.16
N ASN A 47 -49.34 -70.83 -8.42
CA ASN A 47 -49.20 -71.74 -9.56
C ASN A 47 -47.73 -71.81 -10.01
N ALA A 48 -47.15 -70.65 -10.36
CA ALA A 48 -45.77 -70.58 -10.83
C ALA A 48 -45.15 -69.17 -10.77
N TYR A 49 -43.82 -69.11 -10.78
CA TYR A 49 -43.08 -67.95 -11.29
C TYR A 49 -42.87 -68.12 -12.79
N LEU A 50 -43.30 -67.15 -13.58
CA LEU A 50 -43.09 -67.12 -15.03
C LEU A 50 -41.91 -66.20 -15.33
N ILE A 51 -40.83 -66.77 -15.86
CA ILE A 51 -39.66 -66.01 -16.29
C ILE A 51 -39.77 -65.78 -17.79
N PHE A 52 -39.78 -64.52 -18.20
CA PHE A 52 -39.76 -64.11 -19.59
C PHE A 52 -38.36 -63.70 -19.98
N ALA A 53 -37.95 -64.00 -21.21
CA ALA A 53 -36.63 -63.66 -21.73
C ALA A 53 -36.69 -63.18 -23.18
N SER A 54 -35.78 -62.27 -23.54
CA SER A 54 -35.58 -61.73 -24.88
C SER A 54 -34.11 -61.37 -25.10
N GLN A 55 -33.60 -61.49 -26.32
CA GLN A 55 -32.28 -60.94 -26.70
C GLN A 55 -32.36 -59.47 -27.15
N GLN A 56 -33.56 -58.89 -27.17
CA GLN A 56 -33.82 -57.51 -27.55
C GLN A 56 -34.46 -56.76 -26.36
N PRO A 57 -33.97 -55.57 -25.99
CA PRO A 57 -34.49 -54.82 -24.83
C PRO A 57 -36.00 -54.54 -24.93
N GLY A 58 -36.49 -54.27 -26.14
CA GLY A 58 -37.91 -54.01 -26.41
C GLY A 58 -38.78 -55.27 -26.62
N GLY A 59 -38.20 -56.47 -26.50
CA GLY A 59 -38.88 -57.71 -26.85
C GLY A 59 -38.87 -58.02 -28.35
N PRO A 60 -39.70 -58.97 -28.82
CA PRO A 60 -40.74 -59.68 -28.08
C PRO A 60 -40.17 -60.64 -27.02
N TYR A 61 -40.79 -60.67 -25.84
CA TYR A 61 -40.42 -61.55 -24.74
C TYR A 61 -41.19 -62.87 -24.81
N ASN A 62 -40.49 -63.99 -24.65
CA ASN A 62 -41.09 -65.32 -24.61
C ASN A 62 -40.90 -65.94 -23.22
N ILE A 63 -41.79 -66.86 -22.83
CA ILE A 63 -41.62 -67.61 -21.57
C ILE A 63 -40.39 -68.51 -21.72
N LEU A 64 -39.40 -68.26 -20.87
CA LEU A 64 -38.19 -69.07 -20.76
C LEU A 64 -38.45 -70.30 -19.89
N VAL A 65 -39.06 -70.12 -18.73
CA VAL A 65 -39.38 -71.20 -17.79
C VAL A 65 -40.57 -70.83 -16.91
N SER A 66 -41.30 -71.86 -16.46
CA SER A 66 -42.36 -71.78 -15.45
C SER A 66 -41.95 -72.61 -14.23
N ILE A 67 -41.79 -71.97 -13.08
CA ILE A 67 -41.29 -72.59 -11.84
C ILE A 67 -42.45 -72.76 -10.85
N ASN A 68 -42.87 -74.00 -10.61
CA ASN A 68 -44.01 -74.34 -9.75
C ASN A 68 -43.66 -74.54 -8.26
N ASN A 69 -42.43 -74.20 -7.85
CA ASN A 69 -41.99 -74.23 -6.46
C ASN A 69 -41.92 -72.80 -5.90
N ALA A 70 -42.85 -72.43 -5.02
CA ALA A 70 -42.91 -71.09 -4.41
C ALA A 70 -41.66 -70.72 -3.59
N SER A 71 -40.94 -71.72 -3.08
CA SER A 71 -39.70 -71.52 -2.30
C SER A 71 -38.45 -71.39 -3.16
N GLN A 72 -38.53 -71.62 -4.47
CA GLN A 72 -37.40 -71.42 -5.38
C GLN A 72 -37.25 -69.92 -5.70
N THR A 73 -36.07 -69.37 -5.40
CA THR A 73 -35.75 -67.95 -5.55
C THR A 73 -34.57 -67.69 -6.50
N SER A 74 -34.19 -68.70 -7.29
CA SER A 74 -33.16 -68.58 -8.31
C SER A 74 -33.39 -69.51 -9.51
N TYR A 75 -32.85 -69.15 -10.66
CA TYR A 75 -32.90 -69.94 -11.89
C TYR A 75 -31.67 -69.70 -12.77
N TYR A 76 -30.97 -70.77 -13.16
CA TYR A 76 -29.83 -70.71 -14.06
C TYR A 76 -30.28 -70.89 -15.52
N HIS A 77 -30.02 -69.89 -16.36
CA HIS A 77 -30.32 -69.94 -17.79
C HIS A 77 -29.16 -70.56 -18.58
N ALA A 78 -29.15 -71.89 -18.70
CA ALA A 78 -28.10 -72.62 -19.43
C ALA A 78 -27.99 -72.24 -20.92
N GLY A 79 -29.06 -71.68 -21.52
CA GLY A 79 -29.10 -71.25 -22.92
C GLY A 79 -28.56 -69.84 -23.17
N ALA A 80 -28.13 -69.11 -22.13
CA ALA A 80 -27.61 -67.75 -22.29
C ALA A 80 -26.36 -67.70 -23.18
N ALA A 81 -25.47 -68.69 -23.06
CA ALA A 81 -24.32 -68.94 -23.92
C ALA A 81 -23.39 -67.73 -24.18
N GLY A 82 -23.38 -66.75 -23.27
CA GLY A 82 -22.61 -65.50 -23.41
C GLY A 82 -23.29 -64.38 -24.20
N ASP A 83 -24.51 -64.60 -24.71
CA ASP A 83 -25.32 -63.55 -25.31
C ASP A 83 -25.92 -62.63 -24.23
N THR A 84 -26.26 -61.40 -24.61
CA THR A 84 -27.03 -60.49 -23.75
C THR A 84 -28.51 -60.85 -23.80
N TRP A 85 -29.08 -61.04 -22.63
CA TRP A 85 -30.49 -61.37 -22.44
C TRP A 85 -31.13 -60.42 -21.44
N TYR A 86 -32.37 -60.07 -21.73
CA TYR A 86 -33.25 -59.26 -20.90
C TYR A 86 -34.34 -60.14 -20.31
N TYR A 87 -34.61 -60.00 -19.01
CA TYR A 87 -35.56 -60.83 -18.28
C TYR A 87 -36.50 -59.98 -17.44
N TYR A 88 -37.74 -60.44 -17.31
CA TYR A 88 -38.63 -59.99 -16.25
C TYR A 88 -39.43 -61.18 -15.71
N LEU A 89 -39.94 -61.04 -14.49
CA LEU A 89 -40.68 -62.08 -13.79
C LEU A 89 -42.13 -61.66 -13.56
N LEU A 90 -43.04 -62.63 -13.70
CA LEU A 90 -44.43 -62.54 -13.25
C LEU A 90 -44.70 -63.62 -12.20
N SER A 91 -45.61 -63.31 -11.28
CA SER A 91 -46.22 -64.32 -10.42
C SER A 91 -47.57 -64.75 -10.97
N ASP A 92 -47.76 -66.06 -11.15
CA ASP A 92 -49.04 -66.66 -11.49
C ASP A 92 -49.67 -67.25 -10.21
N TYR A 93 -50.78 -66.65 -9.78
CA TYR A 93 -51.61 -67.10 -8.67
C TYR A 93 -53.05 -67.27 -9.15
N ASN A 94 -53.78 -68.23 -8.56
CA ASN A 94 -55.20 -68.41 -8.82
C ASN A 94 -56.05 -67.31 -8.15
N CYS A 95 -55.98 -66.09 -8.71
CA CYS A 95 -56.70 -64.91 -8.25
C CYS A 95 -57.60 -64.38 -9.39
N PRO A 96 -58.83 -64.90 -9.55
CA PRO A 96 -59.71 -64.49 -10.63
C PRO A 96 -59.95 -62.97 -10.66
N GLY A 97 -59.70 -62.35 -11.81
CA GLY A 97 -59.98 -60.93 -12.06
C GLY A 97 -58.91 -59.93 -11.55
N GLN A 98 -57.80 -60.40 -10.99
CA GLN A 98 -56.70 -59.52 -10.57
C GLN A 98 -55.58 -59.46 -11.64
N PRO A 99 -55.08 -58.26 -11.97
CA PRO A 99 -53.96 -58.13 -12.91
C PRO A 99 -52.64 -58.53 -12.24
N ALA A 100 -51.75 -59.17 -13.00
CA ALA A 100 -50.37 -59.44 -12.59
C ALA A 100 -49.45 -58.31 -13.05
N LEU A 101 -48.63 -57.82 -12.13
CA LEU A 101 -47.56 -56.85 -12.42
C LEU A 101 -46.28 -57.58 -12.83
N SER A 102 -45.44 -56.92 -13.64
CA SER A 102 -44.08 -57.35 -13.95
C SER A 102 -43.07 -56.77 -12.99
N SER A 103 -42.01 -57.55 -12.70
CA SER A 103 -40.79 -57.00 -12.10
C SER A 103 -40.16 -55.96 -13.03
N ASP A 104 -39.13 -55.29 -12.54
CA ASP A 104 -38.20 -54.58 -13.42
C ASP A 104 -37.59 -55.55 -14.43
N THR A 105 -37.25 -55.00 -15.60
CA THR A 105 -36.54 -55.76 -16.63
C THR A 105 -35.05 -55.60 -16.39
N LEU A 106 -34.38 -56.70 -16.08
CA LEU A 106 -32.93 -56.73 -15.86
C LEU A 106 -32.24 -57.44 -17.03
N ASP A 107 -30.98 -57.14 -17.25
CA ASP A 107 -30.14 -57.89 -18.18
C ASP A 107 -29.05 -58.72 -17.45
N ASN A 108 -28.38 -59.63 -18.16
CA ASN A 108 -27.34 -60.50 -17.59
C ASN A 108 -25.92 -59.90 -17.64
N ARG A 109 -25.78 -58.61 -17.92
CA ARG A 109 -24.48 -57.92 -17.87
C ARG A 109 -24.24 -57.39 -16.47
N ILE A 110 -23.01 -56.95 -16.23
CA ILE A 110 -22.71 -56.15 -15.04
C ILE A 110 -23.44 -54.80 -15.12
N PRO A 111 -23.75 -54.16 -13.98
CA PRO A 111 -24.42 -52.88 -14.00
C PRO A 111 -23.62 -51.81 -14.75
N ASP A 112 -24.32 -50.93 -15.46
CA ASP A 112 -23.70 -49.76 -16.07
C ASP A 112 -23.29 -48.76 -14.96
N PRO A 113 -22.15 -48.07 -15.09
CA PRO A 113 -21.71 -47.14 -14.05
C PRO A 113 -22.48 -45.81 -14.09
N GLY A 114 -22.50 -45.13 -12.96
CA GLY A 114 -22.88 -43.73 -12.84
C GLY A 114 -21.63 -42.83 -12.81
N PRO A 115 -21.28 -42.09 -13.89
CA PRO A 115 -20.06 -41.29 -13.94
C PRO A 115 -20.06 -40.15 -12.91
N ILE A 116 -18.88 -39.88 -12.36
CA ILE A 116 -18.66 -38.74 -11.46
C ILE A 116 -18.90 -37.44 -12.23
N ARG A 117 -19.58 -36.49 -11.59
CA ARG A 117 -19.81 -35.13 -12.07
C ARG A 117 -18.75 -34.18 -11.57
N TYR A 118 -18.48 -34.23 -10.27
CA TYR A 118 -17.37 -33.51 -9.66
C TYR A 118 -16.96 -34.13 -8.33
N VAL A 119 -15.77 -33.73 -7.91
CA VAL A 119 -15.26 -33.83 -6.55
C VAL A 119 -14.82 -32.43 -6.16
N SER A 120 -15.26 -31.95 -5.00
CA SER A 120 -15.01 -30.58 -4.55
C SER A 120 -14.73 -30.57 -3.07
N VAL A 121 -13.77 -29.76 -2.63
CA VAL A 121 -13.60 -29.48 -1.22
C VAL A 121 -14.82 -28.69 -0.72
N VAL A 122 -15.32 -29.05 0.45
CA VAL A 122 -16.44 -28.41 1.16
C VAL A 122 -16.10 -28.30 2.64
N ASN A 123 -16.69 -27.34 3.34
CA ASN A 123 -16.49 -27.09 4.78
C ASN A 123 -15.03 -26.87 5.23
N GLY A 124 -14.07 -26.79 4.31
CA GLY A 124 -12.65 -26.53 4.57
C GLY A 124 -11.80 -27.81 4.54
N ASP A 125 -12.32 -28.91 5.07
CA ASP A 125 -11.58 -30.16 5.30
C ASP A 125 -12.27 -31.43 4.78
N GLU A 126 -13.48 -31.31 4.23
CA GLU A 126 -14.25 -32.44 3.69
C GLU A 126 -14.26 -32.42 2.16
N VAL A 127 -14.51 -33.57 1.52
CA VAL A 127 -14.67 -33.64 0.06
C VAL A 127 -16.04 -34.18 -0.30
N GLU A 128 -16.82 -33.40 -1.05
CA GLU A 128 -18.07 -33.84 -1.65
C GLU A 128 -17.80 -34.49 -3.01
N ILE A 129 -18.28 -35.73 -3.16
CA ILE A 129 -18.29 -36.49 -4.41
C ILE A 129 -19.73 -36.55 -4.91
N ARG A 130 -19.96 -36.14 -6.17
CA ARG A 130 -21.27 -36.21 -6.81
C ARG A 130 -21.20 -36.94 -8.13
N TRP A 131 -22.16 -37.83 -8.40
CA TRP A 131 -22.21 -38.64 -9.63
C TRP A 131 -23.62 -38.70 -10.22
N ASP A 132 -23.73 -39.20 -11.45
CA ASP A 132 -25.01 -39.55 -12.07
C ASP A 132 -25.52 -40.90 -11.58
N LEU A 133 -26.83 -41.07 -11.46
CA LEU A 133 -27.39 -42.38 -11.18
C LEU A 133 -27.15 -43.34 -12.35
N SER A 134 -26.82 -44.59 -12.04
CA SER A 134 -26.73 -45.68 -13.01
C SER A 134 -28.07 -45.87 -13.72
N PRO A 135 -28.05 -46.12 -15.05
CA PRO A 135 -29.25 -46.47 -15.80
C PRO A 135 -29.71 -47.92 -15.55
N SER A 136 -28.88 -48.76 -14.92
CA SER A 136 -29.20 -50.15 -14.58
C SER A 136 -30.16 -50.24 -13.39
N PRO A 137 -31.37 -50.78 -13.56
CA PRO A 137 -32.38 -50.83 -12.49
C PRO A 137 -31.99 -51.73 -11.30
N GLU A 138 -31.10 -52.69 -11.49
CA GLU A 138 -30.60 -53.60 -10.45
C GLU A 138 -29.62 -52.96 -9.45
N VAL A 139 -29.15 -51.74 -9.73
CA VAL A 139 -28.21 -51.04 -8.85
C VAL A 139 -28.90 -50.65 -7.55
N TYR A 140 -28.34 -51.12 -6.42
CA TYR A 140 -28.89 -50.81 -5.10
C TYR A 140 -27.92 -50.00 -4.22
N ALA A 141 -26.64 -49.95 -4.59
CA ALA A 141 -25.61 -49.21 -3.87
C ALA A 141 -24.49 -48.70 -4.78
N TYR A 142 -23.70 -47.75 -4.28
CA TYR A 142 -22.47 -47.27 -4.89
C TYR A 142 -21.30 -47.46 -3.94
N VAL A 143 -20.20 -48.04 -4.43
CA VAL A 143 -18.95 -48.18 -3.68
C VAL A 143 -18.07 -46.97 -3.98
N ILE A 144 -17.73 -46.22 -2.94
CA ILE A 144 -16.86 -45.06 -3.02
C ILE A 144 -15.45 -45.50 -2.62
N SER A 145 -14.47 -45.16 -3.44
CA SER A 145 -13.05 -45.47 -3.18
C SER A 145 -12.19 -44.25 -3.46
N ARG A 146 -11.05 -44.14 -2.76
CA ARG A 146 -10.05 -43.09 -3.00
C ARG A 146 -8.65 -43.68 -3.13
N ASN A 147 -7.76 -42.98 -3.83
CA ASN A 147 -6.35 -43.33 -3.82
C ASN A 147 -5.70 -42.94 -2.49
N THR A 148 -4.90 -43.86 -1.96
CA THR A 148 -4.07 -43.65 -0.76
C THR A 148 -2.65 -44.11 -1.06
N ALA A 149 -1.71 -43.89 -0.13
CA ALA A 149 -0.36 -44.44 -0.21
C ALA A 149 -0.32 -45.97 -0.37
N ALA A 150 -1.38 -46.69 0.06
CA ALA A 150 -1.51 -48.14 -0.07
C ALA A 150 -2.18 -48.59 -1.40
N GLY A 151 -2.55 -47.64 -2.28
CA GLY A 151 -3.33 -47.87 -3.50
C GLY A 151 -4.79 -47.43 -3.34
N THR A 152 -5.66 -47.90 -4.24
CA THR A 152 -7.09 -47.57 -4.21
C THR A 152 -7.80 -48.33 -3.09
N THR A 153 -8.34 -47.60 -2.12
CA THR A 153 -9.04 -48.16 -0.96
C THR A 153 -10.51 -47.80 -0.98
N ILE A 154 -11.38 -48.75 -0.63
CA ILE A 154 -12.80 -48.49 -0.42
C ILE A 154 -12.94 -47.69 0.88
N ILE A 155 -13.65 -46.56 0.80
CA ILE A 155 -13.92 -45.69 1.94
C ILE A 155 -15.35 -45.84 2.46
N ASP A 156 -16.34 -46.05 1.57
CA ASP A 156 -17.72 -46.30 1.99
C ASP A 156 -18.56 -47.01 0.91
N THR A 157 -19.75 -47.47 1.28
CA THR A 157 -20.79 -47.96 0.38
C THR A 157 -22.11 -47.25 0.64
N VAL A 158 -22.59 -46.49 -0.34
CA VAL A 158 -23.78 -45.65 -0.26
C VAL A 158 -25.00 -46.41 -0.79
N PHE A 159 -26.00 -46.64 0.06
CA PHE A 159 -27.21 -47.40 -0.28
C PHE A 159 -28.40 -46.49 -0.62
N GLY A 160 -29.38 -47.01 -1.37
CA GLY A 160 -30.72 -46.39 -1.47
C GLY A 160 -30.86 -45.27 -2.50
N GLY A 161 -30.03 -45.29 -3.55
CA GLY A 161 -30.18 -44.37 -4.69
C GLY A 161 -29.71 -42.93 -4.45
N ALA A 162 -28.94 -42.67 -3.38
CA ALA A 162 -28.23 -41.40 -3.24
C ALA A 162 -27.12 -41.28 -4.30
N ASN A 163 -26.87 -40.06 -4.77
CA ASN A 163 -25.86 -39.75 -5.78
C ASN A 163 -24.82 -38.70 -5.32
N VAL A 164 -24.72 -38.55 -4.01
CA VAL A 164 -23.79 -37.65 -3.32
C VAL A 164 -23.23 -38.35 -2.09
N TYR A 165 -21.96 -38.11 -1.82
CA TYR A 165 -21.25 -38.59 -0.64
C TYR A 165 -20.26 -37.51 -0.18
N VAL A 166 -20.08 -37.38 1.13
CA VAL A 166 -19.10 -36.46 1.72
C VAL A 166 -18.07 -37.29 2.48
N ASP A 167 -16.82 -37.24 2.03
CA ASP A 167 -15.70 -37.85 2.74
C ASP A 167 -15.23 -36.90 3.84
N VAL A 168 -15.66 -37.19 5.07
CA VAL A 168 -15.27 -36.45 6.29
C VAL A 168 -13.88 -36.82 6.82
N ASN A 169 -13.23 -37.82 6.23
CA ASN A 169 -11.87 -38.24 6.58
C ASN A 169 -10.88 -37.89 5.45
N ALA A 170 -11.27 -37.00 4.55
CA ALA A 170 -10.41 -36.41 3.52
C ALA A 170 -9.30 -35.56 4.16
N ALA A 171 -8.24 -35.33 3.40
CA ALA A 171 -7.15 -34.44 3.80
C ALA A 171 -6.78 -33.49 2.64
N PRO A 172 -7.70 -32.62 2.19
CA PRO A 172 -7.49 -31.80 0.99
C PRO A 172 -6.35 -30.78 1.14
N ASP A 173 -5.95 -30.44 2.36
CA ASP A 173 -4.80 -29.56 2.65
C ASP A 173 -3.44 -30.26 2.51
N GLU A 174 -3.41 -31.61 2.49
CA GLU A 174 -2.17 -32.37 2.32
C GLU A 174 -1.82 -32.63 0.85
N GLY A 175 -2.78 -32.45 -0.06
CA GLY A 175 -2.59 -32.61 -1.49
C GLY A 175 -3.88 -32.95 -2.24
N PRO A 176 -3.80 -33.09 -3.58
CA PRO A 176 -4.94 -33.49 -4.41
C PRO A 176 -5.33 -34.95 -4.17
N GLU A 177 -6.63 -35.21 -4.05
CA GLU A 177 -7.20 -36.52 -3.76
C GLU A 177 -8.03 -37.04 -4.94
N THR A 178 -7.81 -38.30 -5.32
CA THR A 178 -8.47 -38.93 -6.46
C THR A 178 -9.53 -39.93 -6.01
N TYR A 179 -10.77 -39.76 -6.47
CA TYR A 179 -11.92 -40.57 -6.09
C TYR A 179 -12.50 -41.38 -7.26
N PHE A 180 -13.07 -42.53 -6.92
CA PHE A 180 -13.70 -43.49 -7.81
C PHE A 180 -15.09 -43.85 -7.28
N VAL A 181 -16.04 -44.02 -8.19
CA VAL A 181 -17.39 -44.49 -7.88
C VAL A 181 -17.69 -45.70 -8.76
N THR A 182 -18.23 -46.76 -8.17
CA THR A 182 -18.62 -47.99 -8.87
C THR A 182 -20.02 -48.39 -8.44
N ALA A 183 -20.90 -48.73 -9.39
CA ALA A 183 -22.24 -49.21 -9.06
C ALA A 183 -22.19 -50.69 -8.61
N LEU A 184 -23.06 -51.05 -7.67
CA LEU A 184 -23.14 -52.38 -7.07
C LEU A 184 -24.59 -52.87 -7.12
N ASP A 185 -24.79 -54.10 -7.60
CA ASP A 185 -26.08 -54.80 -7.55
C ASP A 185 -26.20 -55.73 -6.34
N ARG A 186 -27.41 -56.21 -6.06
CA ARG A 186 -27.70 -57.05 -4.88
C ARG A 186 -27.05 -58.45 -4.93
N CYS A 187 -26.50 -58.85 -6.08
CA CYS A 187 -25.73 -60.08 -6.23
C CYS A 187 -24.24 -59.86 -5.95
N GLY A 188 -23.80 -58.61 -5.81
CA GLY A 188 -22.41 -58.23 -5.61
C GLY A 188 -21.64 -57.98 -6.91
N ASN A 189 -22.30 -57.97 -8.07
CA ASN A 189 -21.67 -57.56 -9.32
C ASN A 189 -21.40 -56.06 -9.28
N LYS A 190 -20.22 -55.67 -9.77
CA LYS A 190 -19.76 -54.29 -9.81
C LYS A 190 -19.68 -53.80 -11.24
N SER A 191 -20.03 -52.54 -11.46
CA SER A 191 -19.79 -51.88 -12.76
C SER A 191 -18.31 -51.80 -13.09
N LEU A 192 -18.00 -51.41 -14.33
CA LEU A 192 -16.67 -50.91 -14.64
C LEU A 192 -16.40 -49.62 -13.85
N VAL A 193 -15.13 -49.39 -13.55
CA VAL A 193 -14.67 -48.15 -12.91
C VAL A 193 -14.64 -47.04 -13.95
N THR A 194 -15.32 -45.92 -13.70
CA THR A 194 -15.30 -44.75 -14.59
C THR A 194 -14.01 -43.96 -14.42
N SER A 195 -13.78 -43.01 -15.32
CA SER A 195 -12.71 -42.02 -15.13
C SER A 195 -12.82 -41.40 -13.74
N PRO A 196 -11.76 -41.49 -12.90
CA PRO A 196 -11.79 -40.91 -11.57
C PRO A 196 -11.72 -39.39 -11.64
N HIS A 197 -12.15 -38.70 -10.60
CA HIS A 197 -11.95 -37.25 -10.51
C HIS A 197 -10.96 -36.93 -9.40
N THR A 198 -10.19 -35.86 -9.59
CA THR A 198 -9.18 -35.40 -8.64
C THR A 198 -9.56 -34.01 -8.15
N THR A 199 -9.47 -33.78 -6.83
CA THR A 199 -9.76 -32.47 -6.24
C THR A 199 -8.78 -31.41 -6.76
N LEU A 200 -9.21 -30.14 -6.70
CA LEU A 200 -8.28 -29.03 -6.87
C LEU A 200 -7.47 -28.87 -5.58
N PHE A 201 -6.21 -28.51 -5.75
CA PHE A 201 -5.25 -28.23 -4.70
C PHE A 201 -4.49 -26.99 -5.10
N VAL A 202 -4.53 -25.97 -4.24
CA VAL A 202 -3.82 -24.70 -4.40
C VAL A 202 -2.73 -24.59 -3.35
N GLU A 203 -1.56 -24.16 -3.80
CA GLU A 203 -0.44 -23.79 -2.97
C GLU A 203 -0.16 -22.30 -3.15
N ALA A 204 0.25 -21.64 -2.08
CA ALA A 204 0.69 -20.26 -2.12
C ALA A 204 2.20 -20.20 -1.85
N GLY A 205 2.93 -19.52 -2.73
CA GLY A 205 4.30 -19.13 -2.50
C GLY A 205 4.43 -18.10 -1.37
N ALA A 206 5.66 -17.89 -0.93
CA ALA A 206 5.97 -16.86 0.05
C ALA A 206 5.64 -15.47 -0.51
N ILE A 207 5.12 -14.60 0.34
CA ILE A 207 4.93 -13.18 0.02
C ILE A 207 6.30 -12.52 -0.09
N ASP A 208 6.55 -11.91 -1.25
CA ASP A 208 7.67 -11.00 -1.44
C ASP A 208 7.32 -9.67 -0.75
N PRO A 209 8.05 -9.31 0.32
CA PRO A 209 7.72 -8.13 1.12
C PRO A 209 7.97 -6.81 0.38
N CYS A 210 8.73 -6.84 -0.73
CA CYS A 210 9.09 -5.66 -1.50
C CYS A 210 8.17 -5.45 -2.71
N THR A 211 7.83 -6.52 -3.40
CA THR A 211 6.86 -6.43 -4.51
C THR A 211 5.41 -6.53 -4.03
N GLN A 212 5.18 -6.80 -2.73
CA GLN A 212 3.86 -6.98 -2.14
C GLN A 212 3.06 -8.07 -2.87
N SER A 213 3.78 -9.09 -3.36
CA SER A 213 3.21 -10.08 -4.25
C SER A 213 3.53 -11.52 -3.84
N LEU A 214 2.69 -12.45 -4.25
CA LEU A 214 2.88 -13.88 -4.09
C LEU A 214 2.34 -14.61 -5.32
N THR A 215 2.83 -15.82 -5.54
CA THR A 215 2.35 -16.69 -6.62
C THR A 215 1.46 -17.79 -6.03
N LEU A 216 0.30 -18.01 -6.63
CA LEU A 216 -0.55 -19.16 -6.38
C LEU A 216 -0.33 -20.17 -7.50
N ASP A 217 -0.18 -21.44 -7.17
CA ASP A 217 -0.07 -22.54 -8.13
C ASP A 217 -1.10 -23.62 -7.79
N TRP A 218 -1.73 -24.22 -8.81
CA TRP A 218 -2.72 -25.28 -8.60
C TRP A 218 -2.69 -26.36 -9.67
N ASN A 219 -3.21 -27.56 -9.34
CA ASN A 219 -3.33 -28.63 -10.32
C ASN A 219 -4.53 -28.40 -11.27
N ALA A 220 -4.40 -28.89 -12.50
CA ALA A 220 -5.54 -28.91 -13.42
C ALA A 220 -6.64 -29.85 -12.92
N TYR A 221 -7.90 -29.42 -13.01
CA TYR A 221 -9.02 -30.34 -12.77
C TYR A 221 -9.02 -31.47 -13.81
N GLN A 222 -9.27 -32.70 -13.36
CA GLN A 222 -9.23 -33.89 -14.22
C GLN A 222 -10.61 -34.47 -14.46
N ASN A 223 -10.85 -34.91 -15.70
CA ASN A 223 -11.99 -35.73 -16.13
C ASN A 223 -13.37 -35.04 -16.18
N TRP A 224 -13.42 -33.70 -16.21
CA TRP A 224 -14.58 -33.01 -16.78
C TRP A 224 -14.67 -33.24 -18.29
N ALA A 225 -15.87 -33.59 -18.77
CA ALA A 225 -16.10 -33.92 -20.17
C ALA A 225 -15.93 -32.71 -21.09
N GLY A 226 -16.31 -31.52 -20.61
CA GLY A 226 -16.10 -30.25 -21.31
C GLY A 226 -14.70 -29.66 -21.15
N GLY A 227 -13.87 -30.23 -20.26
CA GLY A 227 -12.67 -29.57 -19.76
C GLY A 227 -12.99 -28.35 -18.87
N VAL A 228 -11.94 -27.65 -18.45
CA VAL A 228 -12.06 -26.45 -17.63
C VAL A 228 -12.24 -25.23 -18.53
N ASP A 229 -13.31 -24.46 -18.32
CA ASP A 229 -13.56 -23.18 -18.99
C ASP A 229 -12.65 -22.10 -18.42
N ARG A 230 -12.68 -21.95 -17.09
CA ARG A 230 -11.93 -20.94 -16.34
C ARG A 230 -11.67 -21.37 -14.91
N TYR A 231 -10.69 -20.73 -14.30
CA TYR A 231 -10.49 -20.73 -12.86
C TYR A 231 -10.83 -19.37 -12.29
N GLU A 232 -11.58 -19.35 -11.21
CA GLU A 232 -11.90 -18.16 -10.43
C GLU A 232 -11.01 -18.18 -9.19
N ILE A 233 -10.27 -17.10 -8.96
CA ILE A 233 -9.39 -16.91 -7.80
C ILE A 233 -10.23 -16.22 -6.73
N LEU A 234 -10.44 -16.88 -5.59
CA LEU A 234 -11.19 -16.33 -4.48
C LEU A 234 -10.22 -15.93 -3.36
N VAL A 235 -10.42 -14.73 -2.82
CA VAL A 235 -9.59 -14.15 -1.76
C VAL A 235 -10.48 -13.77 -0.60
N GLY A 236 -10.19 -14.30 0.58
CA GLY A 236 -10.71 -13.85 1.87
C GLY A 236 -9.65 -13.01 2.59
N GLN A 237 -10.08 -11.98 3.32
CA GLN A 237 -9.20 -11.09 4.08
C GLN A 237 -9.67 -11.05 5.53
N ASP A 238 -8.77 -11.16 6.49
CA ASP A 238 -9.03 -11.03 7.94
C ASP A 238 -10.22 -11.88 8.43
N GLY A 239 -10.24 -13.14 7.99
CA GLY A 239 -11.29 -14.12 8.33
C GLY A 239 -12.63 -13.90 7.63
N GLN A 240 -12.75 -12.95 6.70
CA GLN A 240 -13.94 -12.80 5.86
C GLN A 240 -14.04 -13.94 4.84
N ALA A 241 -15.28 -14.27 4.47
CA ALA A 241 -15.54 -15.30 3.46
C ALA A 241 -14.88 -14.94 2.12
N PRO A 242 -14.18 -15.89 1.45
CA PRO A 242 -13.55 -15.63 0.17
C PRO A 242 -14.53 -15.17 -0.90
N VAL A 243 -14.20 -14.08 -1.58
CA VAL A 243 -14.95 -13.55 -2.73
C VAL A 243 -14.13 -13.70 -4.00
N VAL A 244 -14.80 -13.81 -5.16
CA VAL A 244 -14.10 -13.86 -6.46
C VAL A 244 -13.34 -12.55 -6.64
N TRP A 245 -12.02 -12.66 -6.66
CA TRP A 245 -11.08 -11.57 -6.85
C TRP A 245 -10.76 -11.41 -8.34
N ASP A 246 -10.47 -12.52 -9.01
CA ASP A 246 -10.10 -12.52 -10.42
C ASP A 246 -10.51 -13.84 -11.11
N THR A 247 -10.38 -13.89 -12.43
CA THR A 247 -10.74 -15.03 -13.26
C THR A 247 -9.72 -15.21 -14.38
N VAL A 248 -9.16 -16.42 -14.48
CA VAL A 248 -8.15 -16.78 -15.48
C VAL A 248 -8.66 -17.88 -16.41
N PRO A 249 -8.15 -17.99 -17.65
CA PRO A 249 -8.53 -19.06 -18.58
C PRO A 249 -8.28 -20.45 -17.98
N GLY A 250 -9.07 -21.46 -18.39
CA GLY A 250 -8.93 -22.85 -17.90
C GLY A 250 -7.60 -23.54 -18.24
N SER A 251 -6.77 -22.91 -19.08
CA SER A 251 -5.38 -23.34 -19.35
C SER A 251 -4.37 -22.81 -18.34
N SER A 252 -4.72 -21.82 -17.52
CA SER A 252 -3.83 -21.24 -16.50
C SER A 252 -3.82 -22.10 -15.25
N LEU A 253 -2.64 -22.32 -14.70
CA LEU A 253 -2.41 -23.09 -13.47
C LEU A 253 -1.62 -22.31 -12.42
N THR A 254 -1.45 -21.01 -12.67
CA THR A 254 -0.69 -20.09 -11.82
C THR A 254 -1.32 -18.70 -11.86
N TYR A 255 -1.18 -17.94 -10.78
CA TYR A 255 -1.67 -16.57 -10.64
C TYR A 255 -0.74 -15.77 -9.73
N VAL A 256 -0.44 -14.52 -10.10
CA VAL A 256 0.31 -13.59 -9.24
C VAL A 256 -0.68 -12.65 -8.58
N PHE A 257 -0.74 -12.70 -7.25
CA PHE A 257 -1.47 -11.74 -6.44
C PHE A 257 -0.49 -10.65 -6.00
N ASP A 258 -0.74 -9.38 -6.35
CA ASP A 258 0.20 -8.26 -6.19
C ASP A 258 -0.34 -7.10 -5.33
N GLN A 259 -1.34 -7.37 -4.49
CA GLN A 259 -2.03 -6.41 -3.63
C GLN A 259 -1.96 -6.80 -2.15
N ALA A 260 -0.82 -7.35 -1.69
CA ALA A 260 -0.65 -7.75 -0.31
C ALA A 260 -0.38 -6.53 0.60
N ASP A 261 -1.26 -6.31 1.58
CA ASP A 261 -1.14 -5.27 2.59
C ASP A 261 -0.59 -5.84 3.90
N ASP A 262 0.28 -5.08 4.59
CA ASP A 262 0.95 -5.54 5.81
C ASP A 262 -0.03 -5.85 6.93
N GLY A 263 0.17 -6.99 7.59
CA GLY A 263 -0.63 -7.47 8.70
C GLY A 263 -1.99 -8.04 8.32
N VAL A 264 -2.37 -8.01 7.04
CA VAL A 264 -3.63 -8.61 6.55
C VAL A 264 -3.47 -10.12 6.41
N ASP A 265 -4.45 -10.87 6.93
CA ASP A 265 -4.50 -12.31 6.76
C ASP A 265 -5.26 -12.67 5.47
N TYR A 266 -4.54 -13.22 4.48
CA TYR A 266 -5.11 -13.59 3.18
C TYR A 266 -5.36 -15.09 3.11
N CYS A 267 -6.58 -15.49 2.80
CA CYS A 267 -6.97 -16.86 2.52
C CYS A 267 -7.35 -17.03 1.05
N PHE A 268 -6.67 -17.92 0.34
CA PHE A 268 -6.85 -18.16 -1.08
C PHE A 268 -7.55 -19.49 -1.34
N VAL A 269 -8.48 -19.46 -2.30
CA VAL A 269 -9.21 -20.62 -2.79
C VAL A 269 -9.33 -20.50 -4.30
N VAL A 270 -9.18 -21.61 -5.03
CA VAL A 270 -9.36 -21.67 -6.48
C VAL A 270 -10.62 -22.46 -6.79
N ARG A 271 -11.51 -21.88 -7.60
CA ARG A 271 -12.71 -22.56 -8.12
C ARG A 271 -12.58 -22.81 -9.61
N GLY A 272 -12.53 -24.06 -10.01
CA GLY A 272 -12.63 -24.46 -11.42
C GLY A 272 -14.09 -24.51 -11.87
N VAL A 273 -14.36 -24.11 -13.11
CA VAL A 273 -15.70 -24.19 -13.72
C VAL A 273 -15.63 -24.99 -15.02
N GLU A 274 -16.50 -25.99 -15.17
CA GLU A 274 -16.60 -26.84 -16.36
C GLU A 274 -17.22 -26.07 -17.55
N ALA A 275 -16.68 -26.30 -18.74
CA ALA A 275 -17.22 -25.74 -19.97
C ALA A 275 -18.61 -26.29 -20.31
N GLY A 276 -19.57 -25.38 -20.55
CA GLY A 276 -20.91 -25.69 -21.07
C GLY A 276 -21.94 -26.16 -20.04
N SER A 277 -21.54 -26.70 -18.88
CA SER A 277 -22.47 -27.17 -17.83
C SER A 277 -22.61 -26.19 -16.66
N GLY A 278 -21.57 -25.38 -16.38
CA GLY A 278 -21.51 -24.51 -15.20
C GLY A 278 -21.26 -25.25 -13.88
N ILE A 279 -20.96 -26.55 -13.93
CA ILE A 279 -20.51 -27.31 -12.75
C ILE A 279 -19.19 -26.72 -12.26
N SER A 280 -19.01 -26.63 -10.95
CA SER A 280 -17.79 -26.10 -10.35
C SER A 280 -17.25 -27.00 -9.26
N ALA A 281 -15.93 -26.97 -9.09
CA ALA A 281 -15.22 -27.61 -7.97
C ALA A 281 -14.29 -26.59 -7.32
N VAL A 282 -14.11 -26.71 -6.01
CA VAL A 282 -13.34 -25.80 -5.17
C VAL A 282 -12.13 -26.53 -4.61
N SER A 283 -11.00 -25.82 -4.50
CA SER A 283 -9.76 -26.29 -3.89
C SER A 283 -9.82 -26.27 -2.36
N ASN A 284 -8.75 -26.75 -1.74
CA ASN A 284 -8.43 -26.44 -0.36
C ASN A 284 -8.25 -24.92 -0.14
N THR A 285 -8.12 -24.51 1.13
CA THR A 285 -7.90 -23.10 1.50
C THR A 285 -6.49 -22.92 2.03
N VAL A 286 -5.69 -22.06 1.40
CA VAL A 286 -4.35 -21.69 1.90
C VAL A 286 -4.39 -20.27 2.47
N CYS A 287 -4.08 -20.13 3.76
CA CYS A 287 -4.05 -18.84 4.45
C CYS A 287 -2.62 -18.44 4.83
N GLN A 288 -2.29 -17.17 4.65
CA GLN A 288 -1.04 -16.58 5.12
C GLN A 288 -1.21 -15.11 5.48
N THR A 289 -0.61 -14.71 6.59
CA THR A 289 -0.55 -13.31 7.01
C THR A 289 0.56 -12.58 6.27
N ALA A 290 0.21 -11.53 5.55
CA ALA A 290 1.16 -10.71 4.83
C ALA A 290 2.06 -9.94 5.79
N THR A 291 3.36 -10.08 5.61
CA THR A 291 4.37 -9.21 6.22
C THR A 291 5.09 -8.52 5.08
N VAL A 292 4.76 -7.26 4.84
CA VAL A 292 5.35 -6.49 3.72
C VAL A 292 6.05 -5.24 4.23
N VAL A 293 7.02 -4.76 3.47
CA VAL A 293 7.71 -3.52 3.80
C VAL A 293 6.74 -2.36 3.59
N GLN A 294 6.41 -1.67 4.67
CA GLN A 294 5.55 -0.50 4.62
C GLN A 294 6.30 0.69 3.99
N PRO A 295 5.88 1.17 2.81
CA PRO A 295 6.58 2.23 2.11
C PRO A 295 6.31 3.60 2.75
N LEU A 296 7.27 4.51 2.63
CA LEU A 296 7.11 5.89 3.08
C LEU A 296 6.27 6.67 2.06
N ARG A 297 5.01 6.98 2.42
CA ARG A 297 4.05 7.66 1.53
C ARG A 297 4.16 9.18 1.56
N GLN A 298 4.70 9.72 2.64
CA GLN A 298 4.88 11.16 2.82
C GLN A 298 6.31 11.44 3.29
N LEU A 299 7.00 12.33 2.60
CA LEU A 299 8.29 12.87 3.00
C LEU A 299 8.39 14.33 2.56
N VAL A 300 8.21 15.24 3.52
CA VAL A 300 8.14 16.69 3.28
C VAL A 300 9.14 17.41 4.16
N LEU A 301 10.11 18.09 3.53
CA LEU A 301 10.95 19.05 4.22
C LEU A 301 10.14 20.35 4.39
N LEU A 302 9.71 20.62 5.62
CA LEU A 302 8.76 21.66 5.95
C LEU A 302 9.41 23.05 5.99
N ASN A 303 10.60 23.16 6.58
CA ASN A 303 11.30 24.43 6.66
C ASN A 303 12.80 24.22 6.93
N ALA A 304 13.61 25.18 6.47
CA ALA A 304 14.99 25.36 6.91
C ALA A 304 15.18 26.85 7.22
N THR A 305 15.81 27.19 8.34
CA THR A 305 15.99 28.58 8.79
C THR A 305 17.34 28.78 9.47
N VAL A 306 17.96 29.94 9.26
CA VAL A 306 19.18 30.31 9.99
C VAL A 306 18.82 30.68 11.43
N ASN A 307 19.53 30.12 12.39
CA ASN A 307 19.34 30.41 13.81
C ASN A 307 20.30 31.50 14.30
N ALA A 308 20.08 31.95 15.55
CA ALA A 308 20.87 33.04 16.13
C ALA A 308 22.36 32.68 16.33
N ALA A 309 22.70 31.40 16.41
CA ALA A 309 24.07 30.91 16.55
C ALA A 309 24.80 30.74 15.20
N GLY A 310 24.11 30.98 14.07
CA GLY A 310 24.68 30.81 12.73
C GLY A 310 24.58 29.38 12.17
N GLY A 311 23.86 28.48 12.84
CA GLY A 311 23.50 27.17 12.30
C GLY A 311 22.19 27.21 11.50
N ALA A 312 21.85 26.10 10.85
CA ALA A 312 20.57 25.92 10.17
C ALA A 312 19.67 24.94 10.94
N ASP A 313 18.51 25.41 11.39
CA ASP A 313 17.45 24.55 11.92
C ASP A 313 16.58 24.04 10.77
N VAL A 314 16.44 22.73 10.69
CA VAL A 314 15.70 22.03 9.63
C VAL A 314 14.55 21.25 10.25
N ARG A 315 13.35 21.32 9.64
CA ARG A 315 12.14 20.63 10.09
C ARG A 315 11.50 19.85 8.96
N TRP A 316 10.98 18.66 9.26
CA TRP A 316 10.32 17.80 8.28
C TRP A 316 9.17 17.00 8.88
N LEU A 317 8.31 16.52 7.98
CA LEU A 317 7.22 15.61 8.23
C LEU A 317 7.44 14.35 7.39
N TRP A 318 7.19 13.18 7.97
CA TRP A 318 7.20 11.92 7.25
C TRP A 318 6.13 10.96 7.76
N GLY A 319 5.73 9.99 6.95
CA GLY A 319 4.72 9.01 7.34
C GLY A 319 4.44 7.96 6.25
N PRO A 320 3.72 6.88 6.58
CA PRO A 320 3.10 6.57 7.88
C PRO A 320 4.12 6.24 9.00
N ASP A 321 3.67 6.20 10.26
CA ASP A 321 4.55 5.99 11.43
C ASP A 321 5.12 4.57 11.51
N ASN A 322 4.53 3.61 10.80
CA ASN A 322 5.01 2.24 10.65
C ASN A 322 5.87 2.00 9.39
N ALA A 323 6.24 3.04 8.64
CA ALA A 323 7.11 2.88 7.46
C ALA A 323 8.49 2.32 7.87
N GLN A 324 8.92 1.26 7.19
CA GLN A 324 10.12 0.50 7.57
C GLN A 324 11.37 1.03 6.86
N LEU A 325 12.00 2.04 7.47
CA LEU A 325 13.21 2.67 6.96
C LEU A 325 14.48 1.98 7.51
N THR A 326 15.42 1.66 6.62
CA THR A 326 16.76 1.17 7.02
C THR A 326 17.74 2.30 7.23
N ASP A 327 17.61 3.37 6.45
CA ASP A 327 18.46 4.55 6.54
C ASP A 327 17.69 5.84 6.25
N ALA A 328 18.12 6.93 6.86
CA ALA A 328 17.61 8.26 6.56
C ALA A 328 18.69 9.30 6.89
N SER A 329 18.88 10.28 6.02
CA SER A 329 19.89 11.32 6.21
C SER A 329 19.37 12.71 5.87
N LEU A 330 19.81 13.70 6.66
CA LEU A 330 19.72 15.10 6.29
C LEU A 330 20.87 15.42 5.34
N GLN A 331 20.56 15.96 4.17
CA GLN A 331 21.54 16.31 3.16
C GLN A 331 21.57 17.82 2.89
N ARG A 332 22.76 18.33 2.54
CA ARG A 332 22.99 19.73 2.17
C ARG A 332 23.80 19.87 0.90
N ALA A 333 23.48 20.90 0.13
CA ALA A 333 24.17 21.28 -1.09
C ALA A 333 24.37 22.81 -1.18
N SER A 334 25.34 23.23 -1.98
CA SER A 334 25.55 24.63 -2.39
C SER A 334 24.78 24.99 -3.68
N ASN A 335 24.16 24.00 -4.30
CA ASN A 335 23.32 24.10 -5.48
C ASN A 335 22.13 23.13 -5.32
N THR A 336 21.29 22.97 -6.34
CA THR A 336 20.10 22.09 -6.25
C THR A 336 20.35 20.64 -6.69
N VAL A 337 21.61 20.21 -6.83
CA VAL A 337 22.00 18.94 -7.45
C VAL A 337 22.94 18.12 -6.56
N ASP A 338 24.04 18.71 -6.08
CA ASP A 338 25.16 18.03 -5.41
C ASP A 338 24.98 17.98 -3.89
N PHE A 339 24.06 17.13 -3.44
CA PHE A 339 23.76 16.93 -2.03
C PHE A 339 24.74 15.97 -1.35
N ASN A 340 25.20 16.35 -0.16
CA ASN A 340 26.06 15.53 0.69
C ASN A 340 25.35 15.26 2.04
N ASP A 341 25.56 14.07 2.59
CA ASP A 341 25.05 13.70 3.92
C ASP A 341 25.70 14.55 5.02
N ILE A 342 24.85 15.07 5.92
CA ILE A 342 25.27 15.84 7.09
C ILE A 342 25.19 14.97 8.34
N ALA A 343 24.03 14.34 8.54
CA ALA A 343 23.72 13.57 9.73
C ALA A 343 22.67 12.49 9.44
N PRO A 344 22.78 11.31 10.05
CA PRO A 344 21.73 10.31 10.03
C PRO A 344 20.53 10.79 10.86
N LEU A 345 19.34 10.35 10.47
CA LEU A 345 18.05 10.66 11.09
C LEU A 345 17.48 9.41 11.78
N PRO A 346 16.67 9.56 12.83
CA PRO A 346 16.12 8.41 13.56
C PRO A 346 15.07 7.66 12.73
N THR A 347 15.31 6.37 12.47
CA THR A 347 14.40 5.48 11.71
C THR A 347 13.63 4.50 12.60
N ALA A 348 13.66 4.70 13.92
CA ALA A 348 12.98 3.80 14.87
C ALA A 348 11.45 3.96 14.78
N ILE A 349 10.75 2.82 14.69
CA ILE A 349 9.28 2.76 14.65
C ILE A 349 8.71 2.84 16.09
N PRO A 350 7.65 3.62 16.34
CA PRO A 350 6.94 4.47 15.38
C PRO A 350 7.73 5.73 15.00
N LEU A 351 7.77 6.04 13.70
CA LEU A 351 8.40 7.25 13.19
C LEU A 351 7.66 8.48 13.75
N ALA A 352 8.42 9.41 14.34
CA ALA A 352 7.84 10.66 14.83
C ALA A 352 7.32 11.49 13.65
N ALA A 353 6.07 11.96 13.70
CA ALA A 353 5.46 12.65 12.57
C ALA A 353 6.04 14.06 12.31
N ASP A 354 6.52 14.76 13.34
CA ASP A 354 7.14 16.09 13.26
C ASP A 354 8.54 16.01 13.85
N ASN A 355 9.52 16.43 13.06
CA ASN A 355 10.92 16.25 13.39
C ASN A 355 11.72 17.52 13.14
N ASN A 356 12.84 17.64 13.83
CA ASN A 356 13.79 18.72 13.64
C ASN A 356 15.24 18.24 13.80
N ALA A 357 16.15 18.93 13.11
CA ALA A 357 17.59 18.71 13.18
C ALA A 357 18.31 20.06 13.07
N LEU A 358 19.50 20.13 13.68
CA LEU A 358 20.34 21.31 13.67
C LEU A 358 21.64 21.00 12.93
N ASP A 359 21.93 21.77 11.88
CA ASP A 359 23.23 21.76 11.20
C ASP A 359 24.07 22.96 11.66
N ASN A 360 24.95 22.73 12.63
CA ASN A 360 25.91 23.73 13.13
C ASN A 360 27.13 23.91 12.22
N THR A 361 27.26 23.11 11.16
CA THR A 361 28.40 23.16 10.23
C THR A 361 28.08 23.95 8.96
N ALA A 362 26.85 24.43 8.83
CA ALA A 362 26.36 25.15 7.65
C ALA A 362 27.08 26.50 7.48
N PRO A 363 27.77 26.74 6.35
CA PRO A 363 28.40 28.03 6.06
C PRO A 363 27.34 29.06 5.56
N VAL A 364 26.31 29.31 6.38
CA VAL A 364 25.15 30.15 6.04
C VAL A 364 25.52 31.62 5.75
N ALA A 365 26.67 32.07 6.26
CA ALA A 365 27.18 33.42 6.06
C ALA A 365 27.93 33.62 4.73
N ASP A 366 28.29 32.54 4.05
CA ASP A 366 29.13 32.61 2.85
C ASP A 366 28.33 32.50 1.54
N ARG A 367 27.21 31.76 1.57
CA ARG A 367 26.44 31.43 0.36
C ARG A 367 25.03 30.93 0.70
N GLN A 368 24.18 30.85 -0.33
CA GLN A 368 22.92 30.12 -0.26
C GLN A 368 23.15 28.61 -0.16
N LEU A 369 22.37 27.95 0.69
CA LEU A 369 22.42 26.51 0.93
C LEU A 369 21.04 25.89 0.69
N PHE A 370 21.05 24.64 0.25
CA PHE A 370 19.87 23.84 -0.03
C PHE A 370 19.88 22.59 0.83
N PHE A 371 18.73 22.19 1.34
CA PHE A 371 18.53 21.01 2.16
C PHE A 371 17.50 20.09 1.54
N ARG A 372 17.68 18.78 1.76
CA ARG A 372 16.69 17.73 1.49
C ARG A 372 16.91 16.59 2.48
N ILE A 373 15.94 15.70 2.56
CA ILE A 373 16.07 14.42 3.26
C ILE A 373 16.06 13.31 2.24
N GLN A 374 16.96 12.35 2.42
CA GLN A 374 16.94 11.10 1.69
C GLN A 374 16.62 9.97 2.67
N THR A 375 15.72 9.08 2.28
CA THR A 375 15.41 7.87 3.04
C THR A 375 15.64 6.65 2.18
N THR A 376 16.02 5.54 2.80
CA THR A 376 16.13 4.21 2.18
C THR A 376 15.29 3.25 2.99
N ASP A 377 14.39 2.50 2.33
CA ASP A 377 13.56 1.51 3.00
C ASP A 377 14.25 0.13 3.15
N ALA A 378 13.54 -0.86 3.67
CA ALA A 378 14.06 -2.23 3.80
C ALA A 378 14.25 -2.96 2.46
N CYS A 379 13.67 -2.44 1.38
CA CYS A 379 13.82 -2.96 0.02
C CYS A 379 14.97 -2.28 -0.75
N GLY A 380 15.60 -1.26 -0.16
CA GLY A 380 16.66 -0.49 -0.78
C GLY A 380 16.15 0.61 -1.72
N GLU A 381 14.84 0.88 -1.74
CA GLU A 381 14.28 2.00 -2.49
C GLU A 381 14.62 3.31 -1.79
N THR A 382 15.07 4.29 -2.57
CA THR A 382 15.44 5.59 -2.05
C THR A 382 14.44 6.66 -2.46
N ILE A 383 13.94 7.42 -1.49
CA ILE A 383 13.02 8.54 -1.69
C ILE A 383 13.68 9.82 -1.21
N ASN A 384 13.51 10.91 -1.98
CA ASN A 384 13.99 12.24 -1.60
C ASN A 384 12.80 13.15 -1.29
N SER A 385 12.94 13.97 -0.25
CA SER A 385 12.01 15.06 0.02
C SER A 385 12.06 16.13 -1.07
N ASN A 386 11.12 17.08 -1.00
CA ASN A 386 11.32 18.39 -1.64
C ASN A 386 12.61 19.06 -1.15
N VAL A 387 13.15 19.96 -1.98
CA VAL A 387 14.33 20.77 -1.64
C VAL A 387 13.88 22.10 -1.03
N VAL A 388 14.54 22.51 0.06
CA VAL A 388 14.37 23.85 0.66
C VAL A 388 15.68 24.62 0.60
N GLY A 389 15.66 25.79 -0.04
CA GLY A 389 16.81 26.69 -0.16
C GLY A 389 16.69 27.89 0.77
N LEU A 390 17.69 28.11 1.61
CA LEU A 390 17.75 29.23 2.55
C LEU A 390 17.82 30.59 1.83
N VAL A 391 17.40 31.65 2.51
CA VAL A 391 17.69 33.02 2.06
C VAL A 391 19.14 33.36 2.42
N TYR A 392 19.92 33.79 1.44
CA TYR A 392 21.24 34.35 1.65
C TYR A 392 21.20 35.87 1.45
N LEU A 393 21.51 36.62 2.50
CA LEU A 393 21.58 38.08 2.49
C LEU A 393 23.03 38.53 2.30
N SER A 394 23.21 39.50 1.41
CA SER A 394 24.45 40.22 1.17
C SER A 394 24.18 41.73 1.16
N GLY A 395 25.23 42.53 1.37
CA GLY A 395 25.06 43.98 1.31
C GLY A 395 26.37 44.73 1.20
N GLN A 396 26.26 46.01 0.84
CA GLN A 396 27.38 46.94 0.73
C GLN A 396 26.96 48.34 1.19
N ALA A 397 27.88 49.02 1.89
CA ALA A 397 27.73 50.44 2.22
C ALA A 397 28.06 51.29 0.99
N LEU A 398 27.14 52.18 0.61
CA LEU A 398 27.27 53.12 -0.50
C LEU A 398 27.52 54.54 0.00
N ASP A 399 28.08 55.38 -0.87
CA ASP A 399 28.17 56.82 -0.64
C ASP A 399 26.77 57.45 -0.43
N GLY A 400 26.74 58.56 0.31
CA GLY A 400 25.49 59.28 0.58
C GLY A 400 24.65 58.70 1.72
N ASN A 401 25.27 57.94 2.64
CA ASN A 401 24.63 57.36 3.82
C ASN A 401 23.59 56.29 3.47
N LYS A 402 23.91 55.42 2.50
CA LYS A 402 23.00 54.37 2.02
C LYS A 402 23.63 53.00 2.22
N ASN A 403 22.82 52.04 2.64
CA ASN A 403 23.19 50.63 2.62
C ASN A 403 22.37 49.92 1.54
N GLN A 404 23.04 49.26 0.60
CA GLN A 404 22.38 48.43 -0.40
C GLN A 404 22.40 46.98 0.04
N LEU A 405 21.22 46.35 0.04
CA LEU A 405 21.01 44.98 0.47
C LEU A 405 20.46 44.17 -0.71
N LEU A 406 20.97 42.95 -0.88
CA LEU A 406 20.53 42.00 -1.90
C LEU A 406 20.41 40.62 -1.27
N TRP A 407 19.32 39.90 -1.52
CA TRP A 407 19.16 38.54 -1.04
C TRP A 407 18.68 37.56 -2.11
N THR A 408 19.04 36.29 -1.95
CA THR A 408 18.55 35.22 -2.82
C THR A 408 17.10 34.89 -2.49
N PRO A 409 16.31 34.39 -3.46
CA PRO A 409 14.96 33.94 -3.17
C PRO A 409 14.98 32.73 -2.23
N PHE A 410 13.99 32.65 -1.33
CA PHE A 410 13.69 31.44 -0.58
C PHE A 410 13.10 30.40 -1.54
N SER A 411 13.73 29.23 -1.63
CA SER A 411 13.31 28.18 -2.56
C SER A 411 12.53 27.12 -1.81
N HIS A 412 11.23 26.99 -2.11
CA HIS A 412 10.38 25.96 -1.52
C HIS A 412 9.30 25.53 -2.52
N SER A 413 9.35 24.29 -3.00
CA SER A 413 8.44 23.85 -4.08
C SER A 413 6.97 23.79 -3.70
N LEU A 414 6.66 23.63 -2.40
CA LEU A 414 5.28 23.60 -1.90
C LEU A 414 4.73 24.99 -1.52
N ALA A 415 5.47 26.07 -1.75
CA ALA A 415 5.04 27.41 -1.37
C ALA A 415 4.17 28.06 -2.47
N ASP A 416 2.93 28.40 -2.14
CA ASP A 416 2.01 29.12 -3.04
C ASP A 416 2.34 30.62 -3.12
N SER A 417 2.80 31.17 -2.00
CA SER A 417 3.21 32.56 -1.90
C SER A 417 4.38 32.71 -0.94
N ILE A 418 5.29 33.60 -1.29
CA ILE A 418 6.44 33.96 -0.48
C ILE A 418 6.50 35.48 -0.42
N ARG A 419 6.56 36.03 0.79
CA ARG A 419 6.87 37.44 1.01
C ARG A 419 8.13 37.57 1.86
N TYR A 420 8.82 38.69 1.72
CA TYR A 420 10.06 38.98 2.42
C TYR A 420 9.89 40.16 3.35
N GLU A 421 10.31 39.97 4.60
CA GLU A 421 10.30 40.99 5.63
C GLU A 421 11.75 41.30 6.01
N LEU A 422 12.21 42.50 5.66
CA LEU A 422 13.56 42.95 5.98
C LEU A 422 13.58 43.64 7.34
N TYR A 423 14.51 43.23 8.20
CA TYR A 423 14.69 43.77 9.53
C TYR A 423 16.07 44.39 9.69
N ARG A 424 16.12 45.55 10.36
CA ARG A 424 17.33 46.18 10.88
C ARG A 424 17.37 45.99 12.39
N GLN A 425 18.47 45.44 12.90
CA GLN A 425 18.70 45.31 14.34
C GLN A 425 18.88 46.70 14.97
N SER A 426 18.33 46.89 16.17
CA SER A 426 18.44 48.13 16.94
C SER A 426 18.61 47.83 18.43
N VAL A 427 18.97 48.84 19.24
CA VAL A 427 19.04 48.74 20.71
C VAL A 427 17.61 48.63 21.26
N GLY A 428 17.04 47.43 21.19
CA GLY A 428 15.62 47.16 21.47
C GLY A 428 15.08 46.07 20.54
N ALA A 429 13.91 46.32 19.95
CA ALA A 429 13.33 45.43 18.97
C ALA A 429 13.87 45.70 17.55
N PRO A 430 14.02 44.67 16.70
CA PRO A 430 14.33 44.87 15.29
C PRO A 430 13.28 45.77 14.62
N VAL A 431 13.75 46.70 13.78
CA VAL A 431 12.89 47.60 13.01
C VAL A 431 12.62 46.97 11.64
N ARG A 432 11.34 46.77 11.30
CA ARG A 432 10.92 46.29 9.98
C ARG A 432 11.02 47.41 8.95
N LEU A 433 11.76 47.19 7.86
CA LEU A 433 12.06 48.22 6.85
C LEU A 433 11.15 48.16 5.62
N THR A 434 10.80 46.96 5.16
CA THR A 434 9.93 46.79 3.98
C THR A 434 9.18 45.47 4.02
N ASP A 435 8.14 45.38 3.18
CA ASP A 435 7.33 44.20 2.88
C ASP A 435 7.02 44.22 1.38
N SER A 436 7.79 43.50 0.57
CA SER A 436 7.50 43.35 -0.85
C SER A 436 8.29 42.21 -1.49
N GLY A 437 7.83 41.74 -2.66
CA GLY A 437 8.45 40.66 -3.43
C GLY A 437 9.72 41.04 -4.20
N VAL A 438 10.38 42.15 -3.87
CA VAL A 438 11.69 42.50 -4.43
C VAL A 438 12.81 41.89 -3.60
N LEU A 439 13.93 41.59 -4.25
CA LEU A 439 15.11 40.94 -3.65
C LEU A 439 16.24 41.93 -3.32
N THR A 440 15.92 43.21 -3.26
CA THR A 440 16.87 44.29 -2.98
C THR A 440 16.20 45.44 -2.23
N TYR A 441 16.98 46.12 -1.40
CA TYR A 441 16.53 47.29 -0.66
C TYR A 441 17.69 48.27 -0.44
N GLU A 442 17.40 49.57 -0.52
CA GLU A 442 18.31 50.63 -0.11
C GLU A 442 17.83 51.24 1.21
N ASP A 443 18.59 51.06 2.27
CA ASP A 443 18.32 51.69 3.57
C ASP A 443 19.08 53.01 3.69
N LEU A 444 18.36 54.09 3.99
CA LEU A 444 18.93 55.40 4.27
C LEU A 444 19.28 55.47 5.76
N ILE A 445 20.57 55.68 6.05
CA ILE A 445 21.08 55.74 7.41
C ILE A 445 20.93 57.16 7.96
N ASP A 446 20.23 57.29 9.09
CA ASP A 446 20.20 58.56 9.82
C ASP A 446 21.49 58.72 10.62
N ILE A 447 22.37 59.47 10.00
CA ILE A 447 23.71 59.75 10.46
C ILE A 447 23.80 60.70 11.67
N SER A 448 22.68 61.29 12.07
CA SER A 448 22.60 62.06 13.32
C SER A 448 22.52 61.17 14.57
N GLN A 449 22.24 59.87 14.38
CA GLN A 449 22.17 58.88 15.44
C GLN A 449 23.41 57.98 15.44
N PRO A 450 24.30 58.08 16.45
CA PRO A 450 25.53 57.29 16.52
C PRO A 450 25.30 55.77 16.44
N ASP A 451 24.18 55.29 16.98
CA ASP A 451 23.81 53.87 17.01
C ASP A 451 23.46 53.30 15.63
N GLN A 452 23.26 54.14 14.61
CA GLN A 452 22.97 53.72 13.23
C GLN A 452 24.21 53.69 12.33
N THR A 453 25.39 54.07 12.85
CA THR A 453 26.66 54.04 12.09
C THR A 453 27.07 52.64 11.64
N GLN A 454 26.75 51.65 12.46
CA GLN A 454 26.83 50.23 12.15
C GLN A 454 25.41 49.66 12.18
N ALA A 455 24.90 49.22 11.04
CA ALA A 455 23.57 48.66 10.93
C ALA A 455 23.65 47.18 10.52
N CYS A 456 23.00 46.32 11.30
CA CYS A 456 22.92 44.88 11.04
C CYS A 456 21.53 44.50 10.53
N TYR A 457 21.47 43.65 9.52
CA TYR A 457 20.26 43.30 8.80
C TYR A 457 20.06 41.79 8.71
N TYR A 458 18.80 41.36 8.66
CA TYR A 458 18.41 40.00 8.27
C TYR A 458 17.04 40.04 7.57
N VAL A 459 16.75 39.00 6.79
CA VAL A 459 15.49 38.85 6.07
C VAL A 459 14.75 37.65 6.64
N GLU A 460 13.43 37.78 6.80
CA GLU A 460 12.52 36.67 7.06
C GLU A 460 11.66 36.43 5.80
N ALA A 461 11.78 35.24 5.22
CA ALA A 461 10.86 34.75 4.21
C ALA A 461 9.66 34.11 4.90
N VAL A 462 8.48 34.67 4.68
CA VAL A 462 7.21 34.10 5.16
C VAL A 462 6.53 33.41 3.99
N ALA A 463 6.45 32.09 4.04
CA ALA A 463 5.88 31.26 2.99
C ALA A 463 4.58 30.60 3.45
N GLN A 464 3.57 30.58 2.58
CA GLN A 464 2.35 29.78 2.74
C GLN A 464 2.52 28.50 1.93
N LEU A 465 2.50 27.35 2.63
CA LEU A 465 2.66 26.03 2.06
C LEU A 465 1.32 25.33 1.93
N GLN A 466 1.10 24.66 0.80
CA GLN A 466 -0.03 23.75 0.58
C GLN A 466 0.51 22.32 0.57
N LEU A 467 0.15 21.52 1.58
CA LEU A 467 0.58 20.13 1.71
C LEU A 467 -0.33 19.19 0.89
N SER A 468 0.17 17.98 0.60
CA SER A 468 -0.53 16.96 -0.21
C SER A 468 -1.84 16.47 0.42
N ASP A 469 -1.99 16.60 1.73
CA ASP A 469 -3.22 16.31 2.48
C ASP A 469 -4.26 17.44 2.40
N GLY A 470 -3.97 18.52 1.66
CA GLY A 470 -4.84 19.69 1.54
C GLY A 470 -4.69 20.71 2.67
N THR A 471 -3.81 20.48 3.65
CA THR A 471 -3.60 21.43 4.75
C THR A 471 -2.67 22.58 4.35
N ASN A 472 -2.96 23.76 4.92
CA ASN A 472 -2.14 24.96 4.73
C ASN A 472 -1.28 25.25 5.96
N ARG A 473 0.01 25.51 5.74
CA ARG A 473 0.95 25.86 6.81
C ARG A 473 1.72 27.13 6.48
N THR A 474 1.87 28.01 7.46
CA THR A 474 2.80 29.14 7.35
C THR A 474 4.14 28.76 7.94
N VAL A 475 5.22 28.99 7.20
CA VAL A 475 6.59 28.84 7.68
C VAL A 475 7.34 30.16 7.55
N VAL A 476 8.26 30.39 8.49
CA VAL A 476 9.14 31.57 8.49
C VAL A 476 10.58 31.08 8.46
N SER A 477 11.34 31.53 7.47
CA SER A 477 12.76 31.23 7.30
C SER A 477 13.59 32.49 7.37
N ARG A 478 14.53 32.53 8.31
CA ARG A 478 15.44 33.65 8.53
C ARG A 478 16.75 33.46 7.75
N SER A 479 17.29 34.54 7.18
CA SER A 479 18.61 34.59 6.55
C SER A 479 19.76 34.70 7.55
N ASN A 480 21.00 34.67 7.04
CA ASN A 480 22.16 35.17 7.78
C ASN A 480 22.04 36.67 8.12
N VAL A 481 22.88 37.13 9.04
CA VAL A 481 22.99 38.54 9.43
C VAL A 481 24.14 39.21 8.67
N VAL A 482 23.90 40.40 8.12
CA VAL A 482 24.92 41.25 7.49
C VAL A 482 24.99 42.58 8.24
N CYS A 483 26.18 42.95 8.71
CA CYS A 483 26.43 44.24 9.36
C CYS A 483 27.25 45.14 8.45
N LEU A 484 26.77 46.36 8.21
CA LEU A 484 27.39 47.35 7.33
C LEU A 484 27.76 48.60 8.14
N GLU A 485 28.97 49.10 7.96
CA GLU A 485 29.48 50.32 8.60
C GLU A 485 29.64 51.43 7.55
N GLN A 486 29.10 52.61 7.85
CA GLN A 486 29.22 53.78 6.99
C GLN A 486 30.57 54.47 7.17
N ALA A 487 31.19 54.91 6.07
CA ALA A 487 32.48 55.59 6.11
C ALA A 487 32.41 56.95 6.83
N ALA A 488 33.40 57.24 7.67
CA ALA A 488 33.46 58.51 8.39
C ALA A 488 33.72 59.72 7.48
N LYS A 489 33.11 60.86 7.79
CA LYS A 489 33.26 62.12 7.03
C LYS A 489 33.98 63.15 7.88
N LEU A 490 35.05 63.71 7.32
CA LEU A 490 35.85 64.76 7.95
C LEU A 490 35.59 66.10 7.26
N PHE A 491 34.90 67.02 7.96
CA PHE A 491 34.67 68.39 7.52
C PHE A 491 35.66 69.31 8.19
N VAL A 492 36.39 70.11 7.40
CA VAL A 492 37.39 71.05 7.94
C VAL A 492 36.93 72.47 7.62
N PRO A 493 36.78 73.35 8.63
CA PRO A 493 36.45 74.75 8.39
C PRO A 493 37.50 75.43 7.49
N ASN A 494 37.08 76.42 6.70
CA ASN A 494 37.99 77.22 5.88
C ASN A 494 38.43 78.53 6.55
N ALA A 495 37.72 78.95 7.62
CA ALA A 495 38.04 80.13 8.40
C ALA A 495 37.56 79.99 9.86
N PHE A 496 38.23 80.69 10.77
CA PHE A 496 37.82 80.81 12.16
C PHE A 496 38.27 82.16 12.72
N SER A 497 37.62 82.61 13.79
CA SER A 497 37.93 83.88 14.46
C SER A 497 37.87 83.69 15.97
N PRO A 498 39.00 83.82 16.69
CA PRO A 498 39.06 83.63 18.15
C PRO A 498 38.06 84.50 18.92
N ASP A 499 37.75 85.68 18.40
CA ASP A 499 36.82 86.65 18.99
C ASP A 499 35.39 86.54 18.41
N GLY A 500 35.18 85.66 17.43
CA GLY A 500 33.91 85.46 16.74
C GLY A 500 33.05 84.30 17.28
N ILE A 501 32.24 83.71 16.39
CA ILE A 501 31.40 82.54 16.69
C ILE A 501 32.22 81.24 16.62
N ASN A 502 32.99 81.03 15.53
CA ASN A 502 33.89 79.89 15.38
C ASN A 502 35.27 80.21 16.00
N ARG A 503 35.37 80.09 17.33
CA ARG A 503 36.55 80.54 18.12
C ARG A 503 37.76 79.63 18.03
N ILE A 504 37.54 78.36 17.73
CA ILE A 504 38.57 77.33 17.72
C ILE A 504 38.52 76.63 16.37
N PHE A 505 39.65 76.61 15.67
CA PHE A 505 39.82 75.79 14.48
C PHE A 505 39.97 74.32 14.88
N ARG A 506 38.89 73.57 14.70
CA ARG A 506 38.87 72.11 14.80
C ARG A 506 38.07 71.51 13.64
N PRO A 507 38.47 70.36 13.10
CA PRO A 507 37.64 69.64 12.16
C PRO A 507 36.39 69.11 12.87
N LEU A 508 35.29 69.04 12.14
CA LEU A 508 34.12 68.28 12.54
C LEU A 508 34.25 66.88 11.95
N TYR A 509 34.41 65.91 12.82
CA TYR A 509 34.41 64.50 12.47
C TYR A 509 33.03 63.93 12.68
N GLN A 510 32.45 63.42 11.60
CA GLN A 510 31.17 62.75 11.61
C GLN A 510 31.45 61.25 11.45
N PHE A 511 30.85 60.44 12.34
CA PHE A 511 30.93 58.97 12.45
C PHE A 511 32.14 58.38 13.18
N GLY A 512 31.85 57.57 14.20
CA GLY A 512 32.83 56.74 14.90
C GLY A 512 33.82 57.52 15.77
N SER A 513 34.74 56.80 16.40
CA SER A 513 35.93 57.36 17.04
C SER A 513 37.14 56.98 16.21
N PRO A 514 38.01 57.92 15.83
CA PRO A 514 39.23 57.56 15.12
C PRO A 514 40.09 56.68 16.02
N GLN A 515 40.63 55.58 15.49
CA GLN A 515 41.63 54.76 16.17
C GLN A 515 42.91 55.57 16.42
N SER A 516 43.25 56.48 15.51
CA SER A 516 44.29 57.50 15.70
C SER A 516 43.95 58.78 14.95
N TYR A 517 44.40 59.92 15.48
CA TYR A 517 44.19 61.25 14.92
C TYR A 517 45.45 62.09 15.13
N GLN A 518 45.83 62.90 14.12
CA GLN A 518 46.85 63.92 14.21
C GLN A 518 46.42 65.13 13.37
N MET A 519 46.49 66.32 13.96
CA MET A 519 46.34 67.60 13.29
C MET A 519 47.55 68.46 13.54
N VAL A 520 48.22 68.88 12.48
CA VAL A 520 49.35 69.80 12.51
C VAL A 520 49.01 71.05 11.73
N ILE A 521 49.32 72.23 12.28
CA ILE A 521 49.14 73.52 11.63
C ILE A 521 50.49 74.18 11.47
N TYR A 522 50.73 74.73 10.29
CA TYR A 522 51.95 75.40 9.88
C TYR A 522 51.68 76.87 9.55
N ASP A 523 52.67 77.72 9.80
CA ASP A 523 52.73 79.06 9.24
C ASP A 523 52.97 79.02 7.71
N ARG A 524 52.96 80.20 7.08
CA ARG A 524 53.17 80.32 5.61
C ARG A 524 54.55 79.88 5.14
N TRP A 525 55.51 79.74 6.04
CA TRP A 525 56.90 79.36 5.76
C TRP A 525 57.18 77.89 6.09
N GLY A 526 56.16 77.13 6.51
CA GLY A 526 56.27 75.71 6.87
C GLY A 526 56.69 75.45 8.32
N GLY A 527 56.78 76.50 9.16
CA GLY A 527 57.04 76.34 10.59
C GLY A 527 55.81 75.80 11.32
N GLN A 528 55.97 74.71 12.07
CA GLN A 528 54.89 74.16 12.91
C GLN A 528 54.51 75.16 14.01
N ILE A 529 53.20 75.42 14.14
CA ILE A 529 52.66 76.35 15.13
C ILE A 529 51.66 75.72 16.10
N PHE A 530 51.05 74.59 15.72
CA PHE A 530 50.14 73.82 16.57
C PHE A 530 50.19 72.35 16.17
N GLU A 531 50.06 71.45 17.15
CA GLU A 531 49.88 70.02 16.94
C GLU A 531 48.92 69.46 17.98
N SER A 532 48.04 68.55 17.55
CA SER A 532 47.16 67.80 18.44
C SER A 532 46.96 66.38 17.94
N ASN A 533 46.99 65.42 18.87
CA ASN A 533 46.60 64.02 18.64
C ASN A 533 45.19 63.69 19.15
N ALA A 534 44.46 64.69 19.66
CA ALA A 534 43.09 64.56 20.11
C ALA A 534 42.16 65.41 19.24
N ILE A 535 41.10 64.79 18.70
CA ILE A 535 40.18 65.45 17.76
C ILE A 535 39.35 66.57 18.41
N GLU A 536 39.15 66.48 19.72
CA GLU A 536 38.46 67.50 20.52
C GLU A 536 39.29 68.78 20.71
N ASN A 537 40.61 68.68 20.57
CA ASN A 537 41.52 69.80 20.74
C ASN A 537 41.74 70.52 19.41
N GLY A 538 41.37 71.79 19.37
CA GLY A 538 41.59 72.66 18.22
C GLY A 538 42.53 73.82 18.49
N TRP A 539 42.85 74.57 17.44
CA TRP A 539 43.75 75.72 17.50
C TRP A 539 42.96 77.01 17.70
N ASP A 540 43.38 77.82 18.67
CA ASP A 540 42.75 79.08 19.08
C ASP A 540 43.35 80.32 18.39
N GLY A 541 44.25 80.14 17.42
CA GLY A 541 44.92 81.26 16.75
C GLY A 541 46.15 81.80 17.50
N ALA A 542 46.62 81.13 18.55
CA ALA A 542 47.83 81.49 19.29
C ALA A 542 48.96 80.45 19.15
N LYS A 543 50.20 80.87 19.40
CA LYS A 543 51.35 79.98 19.60
C LYS A 543 52.01 80.35 20.92
N GLU A 544 52.15 79.38 21.83
CA GLU A 544 52.71 79.59 23.17
C GLU A 544 52.02 80.74 23.94
N GLY A 545 50.68 80.81 23.82
CA GLY A 545 49.86 81.86 24.44
C GLY A 545 49.94 83.23 23.76
N ARG A 546 50.72 83.39 22.68
CA ARG A 546 50.82 84.65 21.92
C ARG A 546 49.90 84.63 20.69
N PRO A 547 49.00 85.61 20.55
CA PRO A 547 48.11 85.70 19.38
C PRO A 547 48.89 85.84 18.06
N LEU A 548 48.69 84.93 17.10
CA LEU A 548 49.33 84.96 15.77
C LEU A 548 48.62 85.89 14.77
N PRO A 549 49.31 86.53 13.81
CA PRO A 549 48.69 87.53 12.93
C PRO A 549 47.55 86.96 12.06
N GLN A 550 46.59 87.80 11.70
CA GLN A 550 45.57 87.44 10.72
C GLN A 550 46.23 86.97 9.42
N GLY A 551 45.73 85.86 8.88
CA GLY A 551 46.29 85.31 7.66
C GLY A 551 45.91 83.86 7.40
N VAL A 552 46.39 83.36 6.27
CA VAL A 552 46.24 81.96 5.87
C VAL A 552 47.33 81.12 6.54
N TYR A 553 46.91 80.00 7.12
CA TYR A 553 47.74 78.95 7.73
C TYR A 553 47.46 77.63 7.04
N LEU A 554 48.45 76.74 6.97
CA LEU A 554 48.31 75.43 6.34
C LEU A 554 48.02 74.38 7.41
N TYR A 555 47.12 73.44 7.12
CA TYR A 555 46.85 72.32 8.00
C TYR A 555 47.10 70.99 7.30
N HIS A 556 47.48 70.00 8.08
CA HIS A 556 47.53 68.60 7.71
C HIS A 556 46.84 67.78 8.79
N ILE A 557 45.77 67.09 8.42
CA ILE A 557 45.00 66.22 9.31
C ILE A 557 45.10 64.80 8.77
N LYS A 558 45.49 63.86 9.63
CA LYS A 558 45.53 62.43 9.32
C LYS A 558 44.78 61.67 10.41
N LEU A 559 43.88 60.77 10.02
CA LEU A 559 43.19 59.88 10.95
C LEU A 559 43.03 58.47 10.38
N VAL A 560 42.89 57.49 11.28
CA VAL A 560 42.67 56.08 10.95
C VAL A 560 41.35 55.64 11.57
N GLN A 561 40.47 55.04 10.78
CA GLN A 561 39.19 54.49 11.22
C GLN A 561 39.33 53.10 11.85
N SER A 562 38.29 52.65 12.54
CA SER A 562 38.10 51.28 13.08
C SER A 562 38.40 50.19 12.04
N GLY A 563 38.00 50.40 10.78
CA GLY A 563 38.25 49.49 9.65
C GLY A 563 39.65 49.60 9.01
N GLY A 564 40.58 50.38 9.59
CA GLY A 564 41.94 50.57 9.08
C GLY A 564 42.07 51.56 7.92
N GLN A 565 40.97 52.11 7.42
CA GLN A 565 41.00 53.17 6.39
C GLN A 565 41.67 54.44 6.92
N VAL A 566 42.57 55.01 6.12
CA VAL A 566 43.29 56.25 6.44
C VAL A 566 42.62 57.42 5.71
N ILE A 567 42.17 58.42 6.46
CA ILE A 567 41.69 59.69 5.91
C ILE A 567 42.78 60.75 6.10
N GLU A 568 43.17 61.39 5.00
CA GLU A 568 44.14 62.48 4.99
C GLU A 568 43.53 63.73 4.35
N LYS A 569 43.59 64.87 5.05
CA LYS A 569 43.15 66.17 4.57
C LYS A 569 44.28 67.18 4.67
N LYS A 570 44.55 67.87 3.57
CA LYS A 570 45.49 69.00 3.49
C LYS A 570 44.74 70.20 2.96
N GLY A 571 45.02 71.36 3.51
CA GLY A 571 44.39 72.58 3.06
C GLY A 571 44.91 73.79 3.81
N SER A 572 44.15 74.86 3.71
CA SER A 572 44.45 76.10 4.41
C SER A 572 43.24 76.60 5.18
N VAL A 573 43.52 77.32 6.26
CA VAL A 573 42.53 77.98 7.10
C VAL A 573 42.88 79.45 7.22
N LEU A 574 41.87 80.32 7.09
CA LEU A 574 41.99 81.76 7.33
C LEU A 574 41.72 82.07 8.81
N LEU A 575 42.71 82.61 9.51
CA LEU A 575 42.55 83.22 10.83
C LEU A 575 42.08 84.67 10.64
N VAL A 576 40.89 85.01 11.14
CA VAL A 576 40.29 86.35 11.07
C VAL A 576 40.31 87.00 12.45
N ARG A 577 40.76 88.25 12.54
CA ARG A 577 40.74 89.04 13.77
C ARG A 577 39.97 90.34 13.63
#